data_AF-A0A9D7B9P5-F1
#
_entry.id   AF-A0A9D7B9P5-F1
#
_cell.length_a   1.000
_cell.length_b   1.000
_cell.length_c   1.000
_cell.angle_alpha   90.00
_cell.angle_beta   90.00
_cell.angle_gamma   90.00
#
_symmetry.space_group_name_H-M   'P 1'
#
loop_
_entity.id
_entity.type
_entity.pdbx_description
1 polymer ?
#
loop_
_entity_poly.entity_id
_entity_poly.type
_entity_poly.pdbx_seq_one_letter_code
_entity_poly.pdbx_strand_id
1 'polypeptide(L)'
;MRTEPARLHRVLATAALVTATITAAAQDAAPAADQPLIPVSGTVNYVMMGLAVVQVVLILAMSSILRTMMGSTGWMRKLTERHSKAAVLLPFLLLAGGAQAQAYVEPTTTMSHQELFYLLLVINVFLFIVLLVQINLLRGTMRAVTGVFEEQGSPSTVASKRPSIVAKLMDALTRRPAKEVEERDLLMHHEYDGIRELDNVLPPWWVWLFLAPSPGACSTW
;
A
#
# COMPACT_ATOMS: atom_id res chain seq x y z
N MET A 1 -20.31 63.93 51.26
CA MET A 1 -19.29 63.19 50.49
C MET A 1 -19.43 63.58 49.02
N ARG A 2 -18.62 64.51 48.51
CA ARG A 2 -18.54 64.83 47.07
C ARG A 2 -17.34 64.09 46.51
N THR A 3 -17.58 63.05 45.72
CA THR A 3 -16.51 62.36 44.98
C THR A 3 -16.15 63.18 43.75
N GLU A 4 -14.92 63.67 43.68
CA GLU A 4 -14.47 64.48 42.54
C GLU A 4 -14.37 63.64 41.26
N PRO A 5 -15.10 63.98 40.19
CA PRO A 5 -15.12 63.19 38.95
C PRO A 5 -13.74 63.14 38.28
N ALA A 6 -12.89 64.14 38.52
CA ALA A 6 -11.55 64.23 37.95
C ALA A 6 -10.59 63.13 38.42
N ARG A 7 -10.74 62.60 39.65
CA ARG A 7 -9.89 61.50 40.15
C ARG A 7 -10.27 60.16 39.53
N LEU A 8 -11.55 59.92 39.31
CA LEU A 8 -12.04 58.70 38.65
C LEU A 8 -11.58 58.60 37.20
N HIS A 9 -11.62 59.70 36.45
CA HIS A 9 -11.13 59.71 35.07
C HIS A 9 -9.61 59.50 34.97
N ARG A 10 -8.82 60.00 35.93
CA ARG A 10 -7.37 59.75 35.98
C ARG A 10 -7.04 58.30 36.33
N VAL A 11 -7.76 57.71 37.29
CA VAL A 11 -7.60 56.30 37.66
C VAL A 11 -8.02 55.36 36.52
N LEU A 12 -9.11 55.68 35.82
CA LEU A 12 -9.56 54.93 34.64
C LEU A 12 -8.59 55.07 33.47
N ALA A 13 -8.02 56.26 33.23
CA ALA A 13 -7.02 56.47 32.19
C ALA A 13 -5.71 55.72 32.49
N THR A 14 -5.26 55.70 33.75
CA THR A 14 -4.08 54.91 34.15
C THR A 14 -4.35 53.41 34.12
N ALA A 15 -5.57 52.97 34.47
CA ALA A 15 -5.95 51.56 34.38
C ALA A 15 -6.05 51.10 32.90
N ALA A 16 -6.55 51.95 32.00
CA ALA A 16 -6.59 51.69 30.57
C ALA A 16 -5.18 51.66 29.95
N LEU A 17 -4.27 52.53 30.42
CA LEU A 17 -2.87 52.52 29.97
C LEU A 17 -2.12 51.28 30.46
N VAL A 18 -2.36 50.83 31.70
CA VAL A 18 -1.73 49.62 32.27
C VAL A 18 -2.28 48.33 31.66
N THR A 19 -3.57 48.30 31.30
CA THR A 19 -4.15 47.17 30.54
C THR A 19 -3.74 47.16 29.06
N ALA A 20 -3.43 48.32 28.48
CA ALA A 20 -2.88 48.41 27.13
C ALA A 20 -1.42 47.96 27.02
N THR A 21 -0.65 47.93 28.11
CA THR A 21 0.77 47.56 28.09
C THR A 21 1.07 46.06 28.28
N ILE A 22 0.07 45.19 28.51
CA ILE A 22 0.32 43.76 28.80
C ILE A 22 0.20 42.83 27.57
N THR A 23 -0.22 43.31 26.40
CA THR A 23 -0.28 42.46 25.19
C THR A 23 0.71 42.84 24.10
N ALA A 24 1.79 43.55 24.44
CA ALA A 24 2.96 43.61 23.58
C ALA A 24 3.86 42.39 23.85
N ALA A 25 3.36 41.19 23.55
CA ALA A 25 4.25 40.08 23.25
C ALA A 25 4.96 40.48 21.96
N ALA A 26 6.24 40.86 22.09
CA ALA A 26 7.13 40.94 20.94
C ALA A 26 6.99 39.64 20.15
N GLN A 27 6.53 39.74 18.90
CA GLN A 27 6.67 38.65 17.96
C GLN A 27 8.17 38.56 17.66
N ASP A 28 8.88 37.77 18.46
CA ASP A 28 10.15 37.21 18.01
C ASP A 28 9.87 36.59 16.65
N ALA A 29 10.68 36.94 15.65
CA ALA A 29 10.60 36.33 14.34
C ALA A 29 10.65 34.82 14.56
N ALA A 30 9.56 34.13 14.20
CA ALA A 30 9.47 32.69 14.34
C ALA A 30 10.75 32.09 13.72
N PRO A 31 11.45 31.17 14.42
CA PRO A 31 12.60 30.51 13.83
C PRO A 31 12.16 29.97 12.47
N ALA A 32 12.95 30.22 11.42
CA ALA A 32 12.65 29.75 10.08
C ALA A 32 12.26 28.28 10.19
N ALA A 33 11.02 27.94 9.80
CA ALA A 33 10.50 26.60 9.96
C ALA A 33 11.47 25.63 9.26
N ASP A 34 12.08 24.74 10.04
CA ASP A 34 12.96 23.70 9.51
C ASP A 34 12.19 22.96 8.43
N GLN A 35 12.63 23.14 7.18
CA GLN A 35 12.03 22.42 6.07
C GLN A 35 12.37 20.94 6.26
N PRO A 36 11.38 20.03 6.11
CA PRO A 36 11.64 18.62 6.22
C PRO A 36 12.70 18.20 5.20
N LEU A 37 13.59 17.30 5.61
CA LEU A 37 14.68 16.78 4.75
C LEU A 37 14.17 16.23 3.40
N ILE A 38 12.90 15.81 3.34
CA ILE A 38 12.22 15.36 2.12
C ILE A 38 10.91 16.17 2.01
N PRO A 39 10.86 17.20 1.13
CA PRO A 39 9.62 17.91 0.87
C PRO A 39 8.67 17.01 0.08
N VAL A 40 7.47 16.80 0.61
CA VAL A 40 6.43 15.99 -0.04
C VAL A 40 5.38 16.90 -0.66
N SER A 41 5.13 16.72 -1.96
CA SER A 41 4.10 17.48 -2.68
C SER A 41 2.73 16.80 -2.65
N GLY A 42 1.67 17.56 -2.88
CA GLY A 42 0.32 17.02 -3.02
C GLY A 42 0.19 15.97 -4.12
N THR A 43 0.97 16.10 -5.20
CA THR A 43 1.01 15.08 -6.27
C THR A 43 1.43 13.72 -5.74
N VAL A 44 2.44 13.65 -4.86
CA VAL A 44 2.88 12.39 -4.24
C VAL A 44 1.75 11.78 -3.41
N ASN A 45 1.01 12.61 -2.65
CA ASN A 45 -0.13 12.13 -1.86
C ASN A 45 -1.26 11.58 -2.74
N TYR A 46 -1.57 12.21 -3.88
CA TYR A 46 -2.56 11.68 -4.82
C TYR A 46 -2.14 10.34 -5.42
N VAL A 47 -0.85 10.17 -5.75
CA VAL A 47 -0.32 8.89 -6.23
C VAL A 47 -0.42 7.81 -5.16
N MET A 48 -0.05 8.11 -3.92
CA MET A 48 -0.16 7.19 -2.79
C MET A 48 -1.62 6.82 -2.48
N MET A 49 -2.56 7.75 -2.68
CA MET A 49 -4.00 7.49 -2.54
C MET A 49 -4.50 6.58 -3.66
N GLY A 50 -4.08 6.82 -4.90
CA GLY A 50 -4.37 5.94 -6.04
C GLY A 50 -3.85 4.52 -5.82
N LEU A 51 -2.63 4.38 -5.30
CA LEU A 51 -2.04 3.09 -4.94
C LEU A 51 -2.88 2.36 -3.89
N ALA A 52 -3.31 3.05 -2.83
CA ALA A 52 -4.16 2.47 -1.79
C ALA A 52 -5.50 1.98 -2.36
N VAL A 53 -6.14 2.76 -3.25
CA VAL A 53 -7.38 2.37 -3.91
C VAL A 53 -7.18 1.09 -4.74
N VAL A 54 -6.11 1.02 -5.52
CA VAL A 54 -5.77 -0.19 -6.31
C VAL A 54 -5.56 -1.39 -5.41
N GLN A 55 -4.85 -1.24 -4.29
CA GLN A 55 -4.65 -2.32 -3.31
C GLN A 55 -5.98 -2.78 -2.71
N VAL A 56 -6.89 -1.88 -2.35
CA VAL A 56 -8.22 -2.23 -1.84
C VAL A 56 -9.03 -3.00 -2.88
N VAL A 57 -9.05 -2.55 -4.15
CA VAL A 57 -9.74 -3.26 -5.23
C VAL A 57 -9.18 -4.68 -5.39
N LEU A 58 -7.86 -4.83 -5.34
CA LEU A 58 -7.18 -6.14 -5.43
C LEU A 58 -7.54 -7.05 -4.25
N ILE A 59 -7.55 -6.52 -3.03
CA ILE A 59 -7.96 -7.22 -1.81
C ILE A 59 -9.41 -7.68 -1.90
N LEU A 60 -10.33 -6.83 -2.40
CA LEU A 60 -11.73 -7.19 -2.57
C LEU A 60 -11.92 -8.26 -3.66
N ALA A 61 -11.21 -8.14 -4.79
CA ALA A 61 -11.23 -9.13 -5.86
C ALA A 61 -10.74 -10.50 -5.36
N MET A 62 -9.63 -10.53 -4.63
CA MET A 62 -9.07 -11.75 -4.05
C MET A 62 -9.96 -12.34 -2.94
N SER A 63 -10.56 -11.48 -2.10
CA SER A 63 -11.54 -11.87 -1.09
C SER A 63 -12.77 -12.55 -1.69
N SER A 64 -13.22 -12.09 -2.87
CA SER A 64 -14.29 -12.74 -3.62
C SER A 64 -13.91 -14.16 -4.06
N ILE A 65 -12.69 -14.35 -4.57
CA ILE A 65 -12.17 -15.68 -4.98
C ILE A 65 -12.04 -16.61 -3.76
N LEU A 66 -11.54 -16.10 -2.64
CA LEU A 66 -11.48 -16.87 -1.40
C LEU A 66 -12.87 -17.33 -0.95
N ARG A 67 -13.90 -16.51 -1.13
CA ARG A 67 -15.29 -16.87 -0.79
C ARG A 67 -15.86 -17.95 -1.71
N THR A 68 -15.53 -17.92 -3.01
CA THR A 68 -16.03 -18.94 -3.96
C THR A 68 -15.29 -20.26 -3.82
N MET A 69 -13.98 -20.24 -3.53
CA MET A 69 -13.18 -21.45 -3.26
C MET A 69 -13.47 -22.03 -1.87
N MET A 70 -13.66 -21.18 -0.87
CA MET A 70 -14.10 -21.56 0.48
C MET A 70 -15.63 -21.59 0.57
N GLY A 71 -16.28 -22.04 -0.51
CA GLY A 71 -17.71 -22.22 -0.58
C GLY A 71 -18.17 -23.24 0.48
N SER A 72 -19.12 -22.81 1.32
CA SER A 72 -19.90 -23.68 2.22
C SER A 72 -19.13 -24.47 3.29
N THR A 73 -17.93 -24.06 3.69
CA THR A 73 -17.32 -24.74 4.84
C THR A 73 -18.03 -24.28 6.12
N GLY A 74 -18.78 -25.17 6.75
CA GLY A 74 -19.47 -24.99 8.05
C GLY A 74 -18.58 -24.58 9.23
N TRP A 75 -17.35 -24.14 8.99
CA TRP A 75 -16.47 -23.44 9.92
C TRP A 75 -17.12 -22.16 10.47
N MET A 76 -17.79 -21.36 9.65
CA MET A 76 -18.53 -20.18 10.15
C MET A 76 -19.64 -20.61 11.13
N ARG A 77 -20.30 -21.76 10.88
CA ARG A 77 -21.31 -22.31 11.81
C ARG A 77 -20.67 -22.82 13.11
N LYS A 78 -19.51 -23.48 13.04
CA LYS A 78 -18.73 -23.90 14.23
C LYS A 78 -18.17 -22.75 15.06
N LEU A 79 -17.79 -21.63 14.44
CA LEU A 79 -17.38 -20.41 15.15
C LEU A 79 -18.56 -19.74 15.86
N THR A 80 -19.75 -19.77 15.24
CA THR A 80 -20.97 -19.17 15.79
C THR A 80 -21.62 -20.05 16.87
N GLU A 81 -21.41 -21.37 16.84
CA GLU A 81 -21.91 -22.31 17.85
C GLU A 81 -21.05 -22.35 19.13
N ARG A 82 -19.78 -21.92 19.09
CA ARG A 82 -18.87 -21.98 20.25
C ARG A 82 -18.90 -20.75 21.17
N HIS A 83 -19.33 -19.59 20.69
CA HIS A 83 -19.36 -18.38 21.50
C HIS A 83 -20.80 -17.90 21.64
N SER A 84 -21.34 -18.01 22.85
CA SER A 84 -22.69 -17.57 23.22
C SER A 84 -22.94 -16.19 22.62
N LYS A 85 -24.06 -16.03 21.90
CA LYS A 85 -24.45 -14.79 21.20
C LYS A 85 -24.38 -13.53 22.08
N ALA A 86 -24.46 -13.69 23.40
CA ALA A 86 -24.26 -12.62 24.36
C ALA A 86 -22.79 -12.13 24.48
N ALA A 87 -21.79 -13.02 24.43
CA ALA A 87 -20.39 -12.68 24.69
C ALA A 87 -19.72 -11.91 23.53
N VAL A 88 -20.20 -12.10 22.29
CA VAL A 88 -19.68 -11.36 21.11
C VAL A 88 -20.38 -10.00 20.95
N LEU A 89 -21.64 -9.89 21.38
CA LEU A 89 -22.40 -8.64 21.30
C LEU A 89 -22.10 -7.69 22.45
N LEU A 90 -21.73 -8.20 23.63
CA LEU A 90 -21.36 -7.37 24.79
C LEU A 90 -20.22 -6.36 24.55
N PRO A 91 -19.07 -6.72 23.93
CA PRO A 91 -18.04 -5.74 23.64
C PRO A 91 -18.46 -4.74 22.55
N PHE A 92 -19.30 -5.16 21.60
CA PHE A 92 -19.80 -4.27 20.53
C PHE A 92 -20.87 -3.29 21.03
N LEU A 93 -21.69 -3.71 22.01
CA LEU A 93 -22.67 -2.89 22.69
C LEU A 93 -22.02 -1.93 23.70
N LEU A 94 -20.91 -2.34 24.33
CA LEU A 94 -20.13 -1.47 25.22
C LEU A 94 -19.23 -0.47 24.46
N LEU A 95 -18.88 -0.75 23.20
CA LEU A 95 -18.22 0.21 22.29
C LEU A 95 -19.20 1.17 21.61
N ALA A 96 -20.51 0.95 21.72
CA ALA A 96 -21.53 1.90 21.29
C ALA A 96 -21.58 3.07 22.29
N GLY A 97 -20.50 3.86 22.33
CA GLY A 97 -20.44 5.09 23.09
C GLY A 97 -21.53 6.06 22.64
N GLY A 98 -22.11 6.78 23.60
CA GLY A 98 -23.14 7.78 23.32
C GLY A 98 -22.64 8.82 22.33
N ALA A 99 -23.47 9.11 21.32
CA ALA A 99 -23.22 10.17 20.37
C ALA A 99 -23.16 11.52 21.12
N GLN A 100 -21.95 12.05 21.29
CA GLN A 100 -21.75 13.40 21.78
C GLN A 100 -22.03 14.35 20.60
N ALA A 101 -23.06 15.17 20.73
CA ALA A 101 -23.30 16.27 19.80
C ALA A 101 -22.24 17.35 20.06
N GLN A 102 -21.10 17.23 19.41
CA GLN A 102 -20.11 18.31 19.40
C GLN A 102 -20.61 19.40 18.46
N ALA A 103 -20.62 20.63 18.94
CA ALA A 103 -20.87 21.79 18.09
C ALA A 103 -19.87 21.75 16.93
N TYR A 104 -20.37 21.85 15.70
CA TYR A 104 -19.53 21.87 14.51
C TYR A 104 -18.61 23.10 14.59
N VAL A 105 -17.36 22.87 14.98
CA VAL A 105 -16.27 23.82 14.80
C VAL A 105 -15.71 23.52 13.43
N GLU A 106 -15.70 24.52 12.54
CA GLU A 106 -15.07 24.35 11.23
C GLU A 106 -13.61 23.92 11.43
N PRO A 107 -13.19 22.76 10.90
CA PRO A 107 -11.81 22.33 11.00
C PRO A 107 -10.97 23.24 10.09
N THR A 108 -10.33 24.25 10.67
CA THR A 108 -9.39 25.13 9.97
C THR A 108 -8.03 24.44 9.74
N THR A 109 -7.84 23.24 10.29
CA THR A 109 -6.62 22.43 10.13
C THR A 109 -6.82 21.39 9.05
N THR A 110 -6.50 21.74 7.80
CA THR A 110 -6.22 20.73 6.78
C THR A 110 -4.90 20.07 7.14
N MET A 111 -4.88 18.73 7.22
CA MET A 111 -3.64 17.99 7.47
C MET A 111 -2.58 18.43 6.46
N SER A 112 -1.36 18.69 6.93
CA SER A 112 -0.26 19.06 6.07
C SER A 112 0.04 17.94 5.08
N HIS A 113 0.65 18.29 3.95
CA HIS A 113 1.06 17.31 2.95
C HIS A 113 1.96 16.20 3.54
N GLN A 114 2.75 16.54 4.55
CA GLN A 114 3.65 15.60 5.19
C GLN A 114 2.94 14.65 6.17
N GLU A 115 1.98 15.15 6.94
CA GLU A 115 1.15 14.30 7.81
C GLU A 115 0.31 13.33 6.98
N LEU A 116 -0.32 13.82 5.90
CA LEU A 116 -1.06 12.99 4.96
C LEU A 116 -0.16 11.92 4.34
N PHE A 117 1.06 12.28 3.96
CA PHE A 117 2.02 11.34 3.39
C PHE A 117 2.32 10.16 4.33
N TYR A 118 2.67 10.43 5.59
CA TYR A 118 2.98 9.38 6.56
C TYR A 118 1.75 8.51 6.87
N LEU A 119 0.57 9.12 6.99
CA LEU A 119 -0.68 8.39 7.19
C LEU A 119 -0.96 7.45 6.01
N LEU A 120 -0.86 7.95 4.78
CA LEU A 120 -1.04 7.15 3.57
C LEU A 120 0.03 6.05 3.45
N LEU A 121 1.27 6.33 3.86
CA LEU A 121 2.35 5.35 3.87
C LEU A 121 2.04 4.20 4.81
N VAL A 122 1.63 4.48 6.05
CA VAL A 122 1.25 3.44 7.02
C VAL A 122 0.07 2.61 6.50
N ILE A 123 -0.95 3.27 5.93
CA ILE A 123 -2.11 2.58 5.35
C ILE A 123 -1.69 1.67 4.19
N ASN A 124 -0.86 2.14 3.26
CA ASN A 124 -0.39 1.35 2.13
C ASN A 124 0.46 0.15 2.57
N VAL A 125 1.32 0.32 3.57
CA VAL A 125 2.11 -0.79 4.15
C VAL A 125 1.19 -1.82 4.81
N PHE A 126 0.20 -1.37 5.58
CA PHE A 126 -0.79 -2.26 6.20
C PHE A 126 -1.61 -3.03 5.14
N LEU A 127 -2.14 -2.36 4.12
CA LEU A 127 -2.86 -2.97 3.00
C LEU A 127 -1.98 -3.99 2.27
N PHE A 128 -0.70 -3.69 2.07
CA PHE A 128 0.24 -4.61 1.45
C PHE A 128 0.47 -5.86 2.30
N ILE A 129 0.58 -5.74 3.63
CA ILE A 129 0.68 -6.90 4.54
C ILE A 129 -0.59 -7.76 4.44
N VAL A 130 -1.77 -7.14 4.46
CA VAL A 130 -3.05 -7.86 4.29
C VAL A 130 -3.08 -8.61 2.95
N LEU A 131 -2.61 -7.98 1.88
CA LEU A 131 -2.51 -8.59 0.56
C LEU A 131 -1.57 -9.81 0.57
N LEU A 132 -0.39 -9.71 1.20
CA LEU A 132 0.54 -10.84 1.34
C LEU A 132 -0.09 -12.02 2.12
N VAL A 133 -0.81 -11.73 3.20
CA VAL A 133 -1.51 -12.75 3.99
C VAL A 133 -2.59 -13.45 3.13
N GLN A 134 -3.38 -12.69 2.37
CA GLN A 134 -4.38 -13.27 1.46
C GLN A 134 -3.75 -14.15 0.38
N ILE A 135 -2.64 -13.71 -0.22
CA ILE A 135 -1.91 -14.48 -1.23
C ILE A 135 -1.34 -15.77 -0.60
N ASN A 136 -0.78 -15.70 0.60
CA ASN A 136 -0.26 -16.87 1.30
C ASN A 136 -1.38 -17.87 1.63
N LEU A 137 -2.54 -17.37 2.08
CA LEU A 137 -3.71 -18.20 2.36
C LEU A 137 -4.22 -18.88 1.09
N LEU A 138 -4.31 -18.15 -0.03
CA LEU A 138 -4.72 -18.71 -1.31
C LEU A 138 -3.74 -19.78 -1.81
N ARG A 139 -2.43 -19.57 -1.65
CA ARG A 139 -1.42 -20.59 -1.98
C ARG A 139 -1.57 -21.83 -1.11
N GLY A 140 -1.89 -21.67 0.17
CA GLY A 140 -2.14 -22.77 1.10
C GLY A 140 -3.37 -23.58 0.72
N THR A 141 -4.49 -22.92 0.39
CA THR A 141 -5.71 -23.61 -0.04
C THR A 141 -5.54 -24.28 -1.40
N MET A 142 -4.84 -23.66 -2.35
CA MET A 142 -4.53 -24.29 -3.64
C MET A 142 -3.73 -25.58 -3.46
N ARG A 143 -2.70 -25.59 -2.60
CA ARG A 143 -1.94 -26.81 -2.29
C ARG A 143 -2.80 -27.89 -1.66
N ALA A 144 -3.71 -27.53 -0.75
CA ALA A 144 -4.62 -28.48 -0.13
C ALA A 144 -5.61 -29.07 -1.14
N VAL A 145 -6.17 -28.23 -2.02
CA VAL A 145 -7.11 -28.68 -3.05
C VAL A 145 -6.41 -29.55 -4.10
N THR A 146 -5.26 -29.13 -4.63
CA THR A 146 -4.53 -29.90 -5.66
C THR A 146 -3.83 -31.13 -5.10
N GLY A 147 -3.33 -31.08 -3.86
CA GLY A 147 -2.71 -32.23 -3.21
C GLY A 147 -3.70 -33.39 -2.95
N VAL A 148 -4.98 -33.07 -2.70
CA VAL A 148 -6.04 -34.09 -2.61
C VAL A 148 -6.33 -34.73 -3.99
N PHE A 149 -6.13 -34.01 -5.10
CA PHE A 149 -6.28 -34.57 -6.44
C PHE A 149 -5.07 -35.41 -6.88
N GLU A 150 -3.89 -35.24 -6.29
CA GLU A 150 -2.69 -36.04 -6.58
C GLU A 150 -2.69 -37.39 -5.82
N GLU A 151 -3.28 -37.49 -4.62
CA GLU A 151 -3.24 -38.74 -3.84
C GLU A 151 -4.16 -39.87 -4.35
N GLN A 152 -5.11 -39.59 -5.25
CA GLN A 152 -6.01 -40.61 -5.83
C GLN A 152 -5.66 -41.04 -7.26
N GLY A 153 -4.51 -40.62 -7.81
CA GLY A 153 -4.09 -40.94 -9.18
C GLY A 153 -2.68 -41.50 -9.27
N SER A 154 -2.58 -42.82 -9.34
CA SER A 154 -1.41 -43.69 -9.63
C SER A 154 -0.37 -43.12 -10.64
N PRO A 155 0.90 -43.59 -10.61
CA PRO A 155 2.00 -43.00 -11.34
C PRO A 155 1.97 -43.33 -12.84
N SER A 156 2.58 -42.44 -13.63
CA SER A 156 2.90 -42.59 -15.05
C SER A 156 1.72 -42.56 -16.02
N THR A 157 1.48 -41.37 -16.62
CA THR A 157 1.46 -41.24 -18.08
C THR A 157 1.85 -39.82 -18.46
N VAL A 158 2.64 -39.72 -19.53
CA VAL A 158 3.10 -38.48 -20.17
C VAL A 158 1.89 -37.77 -20.77
N ALA A 159 1.09 -37.10 -19.94
CA ALA A 159 0.04 -36.22 -20.41
C ALA A 159 0.70 -34.90 -20.81
N SER A 160 0.81 -34.66 -22.12
CA SER A 160 1.19 -33.37 -22.67
C SER A 160 0.21 -32.31 -22.17
N LYS A 161 0.56 -31.67 -21.04
CA LYS A 161 -0.14 -30.49 -20.53
C LYS A 161 -0.01 -29.45 -21.62
N ARG A 162 -1.11 -29.19 -22.36
CA ARG A 162 -1.23 -28.00 -23.21
C ARG A 162 -0.69 -26.82 -22.42
N PRO A 163 0.25 -26.03 -22.96
CA PRO A 163 0.90 -24.99 -22.18
C PRO A 163 -0.19 -24.04 -21.68
N SER A 164 -0.29 -23.95 -20.35
CA SER A 164 -1.15 -23.00 -19.67
C SER A 164 -0.93 -21.61 -20.28
N ILE A 165 -1.97 -20.79 -20.38
CA ILE A 165 -1.85 -19.41 -20.88
C ILE A 165 -0.75 -18.65 -20.09
N VAL A 166 -0.61 -18.98 -18.80
CA VAL A 166 0.48 -18.49 -17.94
C VAL A 166 1.85 -18.97 -18.42
N ALA A 167 1.97 -20.24 -18.83
CA ALA A 167 3.21 -20.78 -19.36
C ALA A 167 3.59 -20.11 -20.69
N LYS A 168 2.62 -19.85 -21.58
CA LYS A 168 2.85 -19.10 -22.83
C LYS A 168 3.28 -17.65 -22.57
N LEU A 169 2.66 -17.01 -21.59
CA LEU A 169 3.02 -15.65 -21.19
C LEU A 169 4.43 -15.59 -20.59
N MET A 170 4.75 -16.50 -19.69
CA MET A 170 6.09 -16.60 -19.08
C MET A 170 7.16 -16.92 -20.12
N ASP A 171 6.85 -17.76 -21.10
CA ASP A 171 7.75 -18.08 -22.20
C ASP A 171 7.98 -16.85 -23.10
N ALA A 172 6.93 -16.09 -23.44
CA ALA A 172 7.08 -14.84 -24.20
C ALA A 172 7.90 -13.77 -23.44
N LEU A 173 7.78 -13.72 -22.11
CA LEU A 173 8.51 -12.76 -21.26
C LEU A 173 9.98 -13.13 -21.06
N THR A 174 10.29 -14.43 -20.97
CA THR A 174 11.64 -14.90 -20.62
C THR A 174 12.40 -15.52 -21.77
N ARG A 175 11.74 -15.81 -22.90
CA ARG A 175 12.26 -16.37 -24.16
C ARG A 175 13.35 -17.41 -23.91
N ARG A 176 13.02 -18.43 -23.11
CA ARG A 176 13.97 -19.48 -22.74
C ARG A 176 14.19 -20.41 -23.93
N PRO A 177 15.40 -20.95 -24.14
CA PRO A 177 15.58 -22.02 -25.11
C PRO A 177 14.68 -23.21 -24.72
N ALA A 178 14.09 -23.86 -25.73
CA ALA A 178 13.24 -25.01 -25.48
C ALA A 178 14.04 -26.09 -24.74
N LYS A 179 13.41 -26.75 -23.76
CA LYS A 179 14.05 -27.79 -22.93
C LYS A 179 14.59 -28.98 -23.75
N GLU A 180 14.19 -29.07 -25.01
CA GLU A 180 14.57 -30.11 -25.97
C GLU A 180 15.82 -29.77 -26.80
N VAL A 181 16.33 -28.53 -26.71
CA VAL A 181 17.61 -28.17 -27.34
C VAL A 181 18.73 -28.73 -26.46
N GLU A 182 19.59 -29.57 -27.03
CA GLU A 182 20.75 -30.10 -26.30
C GLU A 182 21.64 -28.95 -25.85
N GLU A 183 22.11 -28.97 -24.61
CA GLU A 183 23.00 -27.93 -24.06
C GLU A 183 24.22 -27.68 -24.95
N ARG A 184 24.61 -28.68 -25.77
CA ARG A 184 25.71 -28.61 -26.73
C ARG A 184 25.46 -27.64 -27.89
N ASP A 185 24.21 -27.48 -28.32
CA ASP A 185 23.82 -26.58 -29.40
C ASP A 185 23.70 -25.13 -28.91
N LEU A 186 23.66 -24.94 -27.58
CA LEU A 186 23.64 -23.63 -26.90
C LEU A 186 25.03 -23.13 -26.51
N LEU A 187 26.09 -23.92 -26.74
CA LEU A 187 27.45 -23.51 -26.40
C LEU A 187 28.08 -22.74 -27.57
N MET A 188 28.67 -21.59 -27.26
CA MET A 188 29.48 -20.84 -28.20
C MET A 188 30.70 -21.68 -28.63
N HIS A 189 31.13 -21.53 -29.88
CA HIS A 189 32.22 -22.33 -30.47
C HIS A 189 33.63 -21.94 -30.00
N HIS A 190 33.72 -21.16 -28.92
CA HIS A 190 34.97 -20.63 -28.40
C HIS A 190 35.09 -20.99 -26.92
N GLU A 191 36.24 -21.56 -26.55
CA GLU A 191 36.62 -21.85 -25.17
C GLU A 191 37.71 -20.88 -24.77
N TYR A 192 37.47 -20.10 -23.72
CA TYR A 192 38.48 -19.21 -23.14
C TYR A 192 38.80 -19.72 -21.73
N ASP A 193 40.07 -20.04 -21.47
CA ASP A 193 40.54 -20.49 -20.15
C ASP A 193 39.70 -21.64 -19.53
N GLY A 194 39.32 -22.61 -20.36
CA GLY A 194 38.54 -23.79 -19.95
C GLY A 194 37.06 -23.52 -19.62
N ILE A 195 36.58 -22.28 -19.75
CA ILE A 195 35.17 -21.91 -19.58
C ILE A 195 34.50 -21.81 -20.95
N ARG A 196 33.39 -22.53 -21.11
CA ARG A 196 32.55 -22.48 -22.30
C ARG A 196 31.42 -21.47 -22.09
N GLU A 197 31.25 -20.54 -23.02
CA GLU A 197 30.18 -19.55 -22.95
C GLU A 197 28.86 -20.12 -23.48
N LEU A 198 27.75 -19.77 -22.81
CA LEU A 198 26.40 -20.16 -23.19
C LEU A 198 25.77 -19.04 -24.04
N ASP A 199 25.31 -19.37 -25.24
CA ASP A 199 24.60 -18.46 -26.14
C ASP A 199 23.16 -18.22 -25.67
N ASN A 200 23.01 -17.43 -24.59
CA ASN A 200 21.72 -17.12 -24.01
C ASN A 200 21.05 -15.94 -24.74
N VAL A 201 19.83 -16.16 -25.24
CA VAL A 201 19.02 -15.09 -25.84
C VAL A 201 18.47 -14.19 -24.73
N LEU A 202 18.70 -12.88 -24.86
CA LEU A 202 18.22 -11.90 -23.89
C LEU A 202 16.68 -11.77 -23.94
N PRO A 203 16.03 -11.60 -22.77
CA PRO A 203 14.60 -11.33 -22.72
C PRO A 203 14.22 -10.07 -23.52
N PRO A 204 13.11 -10.06 -24.28
CA PRO A 204 12.74 -8.93 -25.13
C PRO A 204 12.61 -7.60 -24.37
N TRP A 205 12.08 -7.63 -23.14
CA TRP A 205 11.96 -6.43 -22.30
C TRP A 205 13.32 -5.84 -21.90
N TRP A 206 14.34 -6.68 -21.74
CA TRP A 206 15.69 -6.23 -21.41
C TRP A 206 16.26 -5.47 -22.61
N VAL A 207 16.11 -6.01 -23.82
CA VAL A 207 16.48 -5.32 -25.06
C VAL A 207 15.79 -3.96 -25.17
N TRP A 208 14.49 -3.87 -24.87
CA TRP A 208 13.77 -2.59 -24.86
C TRP A 208 14.33 -1.58 -23.85
N LEU A 209 14.85 -1.99 -22.69
CA LEU A 209 15.46 -1.05 -21.74
C LEU A 209 16.76 -0.44 -22.27
N PHE A 210 17.52 -1.17 -23.10
CA PHE A 210 18.78 -0.68 -23.68
C PHE A 210 18.59 -0.01 -25.06
N LEU A 211 17.55 -0.40 -25.81
CA LEU A 211 17.26 0.12 -27.16
C LEU A 211 16.08 1.10 -27.23
N ALA A 212 15.30 1.31 -26.16
CA ALA A 212 14.24 2.32 -26.17
C ALA A 212 14.87 3.68 -26.49
N PRO A 213 14.54 4.29 -27.64
CA PRO A 213 15.02 5.62 -27.94
C PRO A 213 14.52 6.58 -26.87
N SER A 214 15.41 7.42 -26.34
CA SER A 214 15.00 8.60 -25.57
C SER A 214 13.94 9.35 -26.38
N PRO A 215 12.74 9.64 -25.83
CA PRO A 215 11.73 10.45 -26.50
C PRO A 215 12.23 11.90 -26.56
N GLY A 216 13.15 12.17 -27.48
CA GLY A 216 13.88 13.43 -27.57
C GLY A 216 15.14 13.38 -28.43
N ALA A 217 15.67 12.19 -28.75
CA ALA A 217 16.81 12.06 -29.66
C ALA A 217 16.32 12.08 -31.13
N CYS A 218 15.94 13.25 -31.63
CA CYS A 218 16.03 13.52 -33.07
C CYS A 218 17.51 13.49 -33.44
N SER A 219 17.99 12.37 -33.98
CA SER A 219 19.31 12.27 -34.56
C SER A 219 19.33 13.03 -35.88
N THR A 220 19.96 14.21 -35.89
CA THR A 220 20.49 14.81 -37.11
C THR A 220 21.73 14.03 -37.53
N TRP A 221 21.56 13.08 -38.45
CA TRP A 221 22.59 12.64 -39.39
C TRP A 221 21.88 12.18 -40.67
#